data_AF-A0A959PRT1-F1
#
_entry.id   AF-A0A959PRT1-F1
#
_cell.length_a   1.000
_cell.length_b   1.000
_cell.length_c   1.000
_cell.angle_alpha   90.00
_cell.angle_beta   90.00
_cell.angle_gamma   90.00
#
_symmetry.space_group_name_H-M   'P 1'
#
loop_
_entity.id
_entity.type
_entity.pdbx_description
1 polymer ?
#
loop_
_entity_poly.entity_id
_entity_poly.type
_entity_poly.pdbx_seq_one_letter_code
_entity_poly.pdbx_strand_id
1 'polypeptide(L)'
;MELLGHEPNKVYGTMHWSFNGSHAEYSGNKVLATSNFVDKFHVFSIVWEESKLTWLVDNIPFHSADLTAADKDAFKKDFFLIFNIAVGGNWPGSPDNTTVFPQRMFVDYVRVFQNQ
;
A
#
# COMPACT_ATOMS: atom_id res chain seq x y z
N MET A 1 0.68 -0.31 -1.74
CA MET A 1 1.24 -1.15 -0.68
C MET A 1 2.62 -0.61 -0.40
N GLU A 2 2.93 -0.39 0.88
CA GLU A 2 4.25 0.08 1.30
C GLU A 2 4.80 -0.86 2.38
N LEU A 3 6.10 -1.10 2.35
CA LEU A 3 6.81 -1.97 3.29
C LEU A 3 8.08 -1.26 3.76
N LEU A 4 8.37 -1.35 5.06
CA LEU A 4 9.62 -0.86 5.64
C LEU A 4 10.58 -2.05 5.80
N GLY A 5 11.79 -1.93 5.26
CA GLY A 5 12.74 -3.05 5.21
C GLY A 5 13.13 -3.63 6.59
N HIS A 6 13.06 -2.81 7.65
CA HIS A 6 13.30 -3.24 9.03
C HIS A 6 12.07 -3.85 9.72
N GLU A 7 10.88 -3.81 9.09
CA GLU A 7 9.64 -4.47 9.53
C GLU A 7 9.14 -5.46 8.44
N PRO A 8 9.89 -6.52 8.10
CA PRO A 8 9.61 -7.35 6.93
C PRO A 8 8.29 -8.13 7.01
N ASN A 9 7.67 -8.23 8.19
CA ASN A 9 6.38 -8.87 8.41
C ASN A 9 5.20 -7.90 8.39
N LYS A 10 5.41 -6.63 8.02
CA LYS A 10 4.38 -5.58 8.05
C LYS A 10 4.29 -4.82 6.74
N VAL A 11 3.07 -4.59 6.28
CA VAL A 11 2.76 -3.72 5.14
C VAL A 11 1.69 -2.71 5.50
N TYR A 12 1.68 -1.60 4.77
CA TYR A 12 0.77 -0.48 4.93
C TYR A 12 -0.09 -0.30 3.67
N GLY A 13 -1.38 -0.03 3.90
CA GLY A 13 -2.34 0.41 2.91
C GLY A 13 -2.83 1.79 3.32
N THR A 14 -2.45 2.80 2.54
CA THR A 14 -2.71 4.20 2.86
C THR A 14 -3.36 4.89 1.68
N MET A 15 -4.29 5.79 1.97
CA MET A 15 -4.81 6.76 0.99
C MET A 15 -4.43 8.18 1.44
N HIS A 16 -4.14 9.04 0.49
CA HIS A 16 -3.76 10.44 0.74
C HIS A 16 -4.62 11.36 -0.13
N TRP A 17 -5.05 12.48 0.44
CA TRP A 17 -5.81 13.50 -0.29
C TRP A 17 -5.57 14.89 0.30
N SER A 18 -6.13 15.91 -0.35
CA SER A 18 -6.18 17.27 0.18
C SER A 18 -7.49 17.46 0.95
N PHE A 19 -7.40 17.86 2.21
CA PHE A 19 -8.54 18.26 3.02
C PHE A 19 -8.36 19.70 3.48
N ASN A 20 -9.23 20.60 3.03
CA ASN A 20 -9.17 22.03 3.35
C ASN A 20 -7.78 22.66 3.09
N GLY A 21 -7.14 22.29 1.97
CA GLY A 21 -5.83 22.81 1.58
C GLY A 21 -4.64 22.23 2.36
N SER A 22 -4.88 21.27 3.25
CA SER A 22 -3.84 20.53 3.98
C SER A 22 -3.78 19.09 3.52
N HIS A 23 -2.62 18.46 3.68
CA HIS A 23 -2.47 17.02 3.47
C HIS A 23 -3.30 16.25 4.51
N ALA A 24 -4.03 15.25 4.02
CA ALA A 24 -4.73 14.29 4.84
C ALA A 24 -4.35 12.88 4.39
N GLU A 25 -4.34 11.96 5.35
CA GLU A 25 -4.10 10.55 5.10
C GLU A 25 -4.96 9.67 5.98
N TYR A 26 -5.20 8.46 5.50
CA TYR A 26 -5.85 7.40 6.27
C TYR A 26 -5.11 6.11 5.98
N SER A 27 -4.51 5.54 7.03
CA SER A 27 -3.60 4.40 6.94
C SER A 27 -4.09 3.23 7.80
N GLY A 28 -3.91 2.03 7.27
CA GLY A 28 -4.02 0.77 8.01
C GLY A 28 -2.83 -0.12 7.69
N ASN A 29 -2.61 -1.14 8.50
CA ASN A 29 -1.52 -2.08 8.31
C ASN A 29 -1.94 -3.54 8.49
N LYS A 30 -1.18 -4.43 7.86
CA LYS A 30 -1.27 -5.88 8.04
C LYS A 30 0.06 -6.37 8.58
N VAL A 31 0.02 -7.05 9.72
CA VAL A 31 1.15 -7.77 10.31
C VAL A 31 0.94 -9.27 10.13
N LEU A 32 1.96 -9.98 9.68
CA LEU A 32 2.01 -11.44 9.69
C LEU A 32 2.62 -11.90 11.03
N ALA A 33 1.93 -12.80 11.73
CA ALA A 33 2.35 -13.26 13.06
C ALA A 33 3.57 -14.18 13.02
N THR A 34 3.73 -14.97 11.95
CA THR A 34 4.70 -16.09 11.89
C THR A 34 5.54 -16.12 10.61
N SER A 35 5.43 -15.11 9.75
CA SER A 35 6.14 -15.07 8.45
C SER A 35 6.42 -13.63 8.02
N ASN A 36 7.18 -13.45 6.94
CA ASN A 36 7.47 -12.14 6.35
C ASN A 36 6.94 -12.04 4.92
N PHE A 37 6.74 -10.80 4.45
CA PHE A 37 6.35 -10.50 3.07
C PHE A 37 7.51 -10.62 2.07
N VAL A 38 8.74 -10.79 2.54
CA VAL A 38 9.95 -10.85 1.71
C VAL A 38 10.40 -12.28 1.37
N ASP A 39 9.80 -13.29 2.01
CA ASP A 39 10.24 -14.69 1.87
C ASP A 39 9.57 -15.42 0.69
N LYS A 40 8.40 -14.94 0.24
CA LYS A 40 7.62 -15.52 -0.86
C LYS A 40 6.72 -14.47 -1.52
N PHE A 41 6.13 -14.81 -2.66
CA PHE A 41 5.12 -13.98 -3.29
C PHE A 41 3.84 -13.91 -2.46
N HIS A 42 3.25 -12.72 -2.43
CA HIS A 42 1.95 -12.42 -1.85
C HIS A 42 1.13 -11.62 -2.86
N VAL A 43 -0.20 -11.76 -2.82
CA VAL A 43 -1.10 -10.97 -3.65
C VAL A 43 -1.56 -9.76 -2.87
N PHE A 44 -1.06 -8.59 -3.24
CA PHE A 44 -1.55 -7.31 -2.73
C PHE A 44 -2.60 -6.77 -3.69
N SER A 45 -3.79 -6.46 -3.17
CA SER A 45 -4.88 -5.96 -3.99
C SER A 45 -5.65 -4.85 -3.31
N ILE A 46 -6.31 -4.03 -4.12
CA ILE A 46 -7.38 -3.15 -3.68
C ILE A 46 -8.67 -3.55 -4.40
N VAL A 47 -9.78 -3.53 -3.66
CA VAL A 47 -11.12 -3.47 -4.24
C VAL A 47 -11.56 -2.03 -4.12
N TRP A 48 -11.69 -1.36 -5.26
CA TRP A 48 -12.02 0.05 -5.34
C TRP A 48 -13.36 0.22 -6.03
N GLU A 49 -14.33 0.68 -5.26
CA GLU A 49 -15.70 0.94 -5.66
C GLU A 49 -16.03 2.42 -5.43
N GLU A 50 -17.16 2.89 -5.96
CA GLU A 50 -17.53 4.31 -5.88
C GLU A 50 -17.59 4.85 -4.44
N SER A 51 -18.07 4.04 -3.50
CA SER A 51 -18.29 4.42 -2.10
C SER A 51 -17.23 3.89 -1.14
N LYS A 52 -16.31 3.02 -1.59
CA LYS A 52 -15.41 2.30 -0.69
C LYS A 52 -14.12 1.88 -1.37
N LEU A 53 -13.01 1.95 -0.63
CA LEU A 53 -11.75 1.35 -1.02
C LEU A 53 -11.28 0.37 0.06
N THR A 54 -11.00 -0.87 -0.33
CA THR A 54 -10.62 -1.96 0.58
C THR A 54 -9.26 -2.51 0.17
N TRP A 55 -8.32 -2.59 1.11
CA TRP A 55 -7.01 -3.22 0.89
C TRP A 55 -7.01 -4.65 1.40
N LEU A 56 -6.38 -5.53 0.64
CA LEU A 56 -6.28 -6.95 0.95
C LEU A 56 -4.84 -7.44 0.77
N VAL A 57 -4.50 -8.47 1.54
CA VAL A 57 -3.34 -9.32 1.29
C VAL A 57 -3.83 -10.76 1.21
N ASP A 58 -3.48 -11.45 0.13
CA ASP A 58 -3.86 -12.85 -0.12
C ASP A 58 -5.39 -13.06 -0.02
N ASN A 59 -6.16 -12.14 -0.61
CA ASN A 59 -7.63 -12.07 -0.56
C ASN A 59 -8.24 -11.85 0.84
N ILE A 60 -7.43 -11.56 1.86
CA ILE A 60 -7.91 -11.24 3.20
C ILE A 60 -7.92 -9.72 3.38
N PRO A 61 -9.10 -9.09 3.57
CA PRO A 61 -9.17 -7.65 3.80
C PRO A 61 -8.54 -7.30 5.16
N PHE A 62 -7.79 -6.20 5.20
CA PHE A 62 -7.19 -5.71 6.44
C PHE A 62 -7.45 -4.22 6.71
N HIS A 63 -7.87 -3.47 5.69
CA HIS A 63 -8.19 -2.06 5.84
C HIS A 63 -9.29 -1.65 4.85
N SER A 64 -10.11 -0.68 5.24
CA SER A 64 -11.19 -0.16 4.41
C SER A 64 -11.40 1.32 4.70
N ALA A 65 -11.64 2.10 3.66
CA ALA A 65 -11.98 3.50 3.74
C ALA A 65 -13.33 3.75 3.06
N ASP A 66 -14.10 4.63 3.69
CA ASP A 66 -15.32 5.18 3.11
C ASP A 66 -14.98 6.35 2.16
N LEU A 67 -15.59 6.35 0.97
CA LEU A 67 -15.40 7.36 -0.07
C LEU A 67 -16.64 8.22 -0.32
N THR A 68 -17.66 8.14 0.54
CA THR A 68 -18.92 8.87 0.37
C THR A 68 -18.81 10.35 0.73
N ALA A 69 -17.83 10.70 1.57
CA ALA A 69 -17.57 12.09 1.95
C ALA A 69 -17.12 12.95 0.75
N ALA A 70 -17.58 14.20 0.69
CA ALA A 70 -17.33 15.11 -0.42
C ALA A 70 -15.83 15.41 -0.63
N ASP A 71 -15.02 15.33 0.42
CA ASP A 71 -13.56 15.54 0.34
C ASP A 71 -12.80 14.36 -0.30
N LYS A 72 -13.52 13.29 -0.70
CA LYS A 72 -12.97 12.10 -1.36
C LYS A 72 -13.15 12.10 -2.88
N ASP A 73 -13.58 13.20 -3.48
CA ASP A 73 -13.75 13.31 -4.94
C ASP A 73 -12.48 13.06 -5.75
N ALA A 74 -11.30 13.23 -5.14
CA ALA A 74 -10.03 12.85 -5.76
C ALA A 74 -10.01 11.36 -6.14
N PHE A 75 -10.65 10.48 -5.37
CA PHE A 75 -10.72 9.04 -5.61
C PHE A 75 -11.82 8.64 -6.60
N LYS A 76 -12.38 9.60 -7.34
CA LYS A 76 -13.33 9.37 -8.44
C LYS A 76 -12.74 9.79 -9.80
N LYS A 77 -11.42 10.01 -9.83
CA LYS A 77 -10.66 10.41 -11.03
C LYS A 77 -9.81 9.24 -11.52
N ASP A 78 -9.22 9.41 -12.70
CA ASP A 78 -8.30 8.43 -13.27
C ASP A 78 -6.98 8.41 -12.50
N PHE A 79 -6.49 7.21 -12.21
CA PHE A 79 -5.19 6.97 -11.55
C PHE A 79 -4.31 6.13 -12.47
N PHE A 80 -3.01 6.21 -12.25
CA PHE A 80 -2.02 5.33 -12.85
C PHE A 80 -1.26 4.59 -11.75
N LEU A 81 -0.65 3.46 -12.11
CA LEU A 81 0.09 2.63 -11.16
C LEU A 81 1.56 3.06 -11.07
N ILE A 82 2.12 3.00 -9.86
CA ILE A 82 3.53 3.26 -9.58
C ILE A 82 4.12 2.04 -8.86
N PHE A 83 5.31 1.64 -9.28
CA PHE A 83 6.12 0.61 -8.65
C PHE A 83 7.54 1.15 -8.48
N ASN A 84 8.04 1.16 -7.26
CA ASN A 84 9.40 1.62 -6.97
C ASN A 84 9.97 0.90 -5.75
N ILE A 85 11.30 0.92 -5.64
CA ILE A 85 12.03 0.59 -4.41
C ILE A 85 12.79 1.85 -4.02
N ALA A 86 12.34 2.54 -2.98
CA ALA A 86 13.06 3.68 -2.43
C ALA A 86 14.20 3.19 -1.52
N VAL A 87 15.29 3.95 -1.47
CA VAL A 87 16.41 3.72 -0.55
C VAL A 87 16.59 4.98 0.29
N GLY A 88 16.25 4.91 1.57
CA GLY A 88 16.21 6.08 2.44
C GLY A 88 14.87 6.82 2.44
N GLY A 89 14.72 7.76 3.38
CA GLY A 89 13.55 8.64 3.49
C GLY A 89 13.19 8.94 4.95
N ASN A 90 12.37 9.97 5.17
CA ASN A 90 11.94 10.36 6.52
C ASN A 90 11.23 9.23 7.26
N TRP A 91 10.43 8.45 6.54
CA TRP A 91 9.65 7.36 7.10
C TRP A 91 10.43 6.04 7.25
N PRO A 92 11.07 5.49 6.19
CA PRO A 92 11.86 4.26 6.34
C PRO A 92 13.17 4.42 7.13
N GLY A 93 13.63 5.66 7.32
CA GLY A 93 14.98 5.94 7.81
C GLY A 93 16.04 5.74 6.72
N SER A 94 17.29 6.08 7.03
CA SER A 94 18.42 5.84 6.14
C SER A 94 18.94 4.39 6.29
N PRO A 95 19.45 3.77 5.21
CA PRO A 95 20.23 2.54 5.32
C PRO A 95 21.40 2.70 6.28
N ASP A 96 21.73 1.62 6.98
CA ASP A 96 22.89 1.53 7.88
C ASP A 96 23.77 0.32 7.54
N ASN A 97 24.71 -0.02 8.42
CA ASN A 97 25.63 -1.14 8.23
C ASN A 97 24.95 -2.53 8.27
N THR A 98 23.67 -2.61 8.67
CA THR A 98 22.88 -3.84 8.63
C THR A 98 22.13 -4.00 7.31
N THR A 99 22.07 -2.94 6.49
CA THR A 99 21.34 -2.98 5.21
C THR A 99 22.12 -3.76 4.16
N VAL A 100 21.51 -4.84 3.67
CA VAL A 100 22.11 -5.69 2.63
C VAL A 100 21.78 -5.15 1.24
N PHE A 101 22.79 -5.01 0.39
CA PHE A 101 22.63 -4.66 -1.03
C PHE A 101 23.21 -5.77 -1.94
N PRO A 102 22.66 -5.99 -3.15
CA PRO A 102 21.49 -5.31 -3.73
C PRO A 102 20.15 -5.83 -3.19
N GLN A 103 19.11 -5.00 -3.26
CA GLN A 103 17.72 -5.39 -3.01
C GLN A 103 16.93 -5.44 -4.33
N ARG A 104 15.87 -6.27 -4.38
CA ARG A 104 15.05 -6.49 -5.57
C ARG A 104 13.58 -6.60 -5.18
N MET A 105 12.70 -6.08 -6.04
CA MET A 105 11.25 -6.28 -5.97
C MET A 105 10.85 -7.09 -7.19
N PHE A 106 10.35 -8.29 -6.94
CA PHE A 106 9.85 -9.17 -7.99
C PHE A 106 8.33 -8.98 -8.11
N VAL A 107 7.86 -8.64 -9.30
CA VAL A 107 6.44 -8.52 -9.63
C VAL A 107 6.13 -9.54 -10.69
N ASP A 108 5.39 -10.60 -10.31
CA ASP A 108 5.00 -11.66 -11.24
C ASP A 108 3.92 -11.19 -12.21
N TYR A 109 2.88 -10.50 -11.69
CA TYR A 109 1.83 -9.93 -12.52
C TYR A 109 1.18 -8.70 -11.90
N VAL A 110 0.49 -7.95 -12.77
CA VAL A 110 -0.49 -6.94 -12.39
C VAL A 110 -1.76 -7.25 -13.17
N ARG A 111 -2.90 -7.27 -12.48
CA ARG A 111 -4.23 -7.49 -13.08
C ARG A 111 -5.19 -6.42 -12.59
N VAL A 112 -5.95 -5.85 -13.51
CA VAL A 112 -7.01 -4.87 -13.24
C VAL A 112 -8.32 -5.48 -13.74
N PHE A 113 -9.34 -5.42 -12.90
CA PHE A 113 -10.66 -5.97 -13.18
C PHE A 113 -11.70 -4.85 -13.03
N GLN A 114 -12.78 -4.97 -13.79
CA GLN A 114 -13.94 -4.10 -13.69
C GLN A 114 -15.17 -4.97 -13.43
N ASN A 115 -16.00 -4.55 -12.47
CA ASN A 115 -17.28 -5.20 -12.22
C ASN A 115 -18.17 -5.05 -13.47
N GLN A 116 -18.87 -6.13 -13.84
CA GLN A 116 -19.84 -6.12 -14.93
C GLN A 116 -21.18 -5.57 -14.47
#